data_AF-A0A0C2DWD1-F1
#
_entry.id   AF-A0A0C2DWD1-F1
#
_cell.length_a   1.000
_cell.length_b   1.000
_cell.length_c   1.000
_cell.angle_alpha   90.00
_cell.angle_beta   90.00
_cell.angle_gamma   90.00
#
_symmetry.space_group_name_H-M   'P 1'
#
loop_
_entity.id
_entity.type
_entity.pdbx_description
1 polymer ?
#
loop_
_entity_poly.entity_id
_entity_poly.type
_entity_poly.pdbx_seq_one_letter_code
_entity_poly.pdbx_strand_id
1 'polypeptide(L)'
;MEASMDTSRRAIHDFGVTTNQHATRYLNYIKYGADWGYIDNSNMRLRGLYYECDPTNFQGTAAQKARVLGGEAAMWGEFVDATNLIPRLWPRASAVAERLWSDPGATFSADAAWPRLHEFRCRMMNRGFPTEPPNNPDYCPFEWNPNYTEL
;
A
#
# COMPACT_ATOMS: atom_id res chain seq x y z
N MET A 1 22.17 13.38 8.39
CA MET A 1 20.90 12.68 8.12
C MET A 1 21.06 11.49 7.18
N GLU A 2 22.10 11.45 6.32
CA GLU A 2 22.48 10.27 5.52
C GLU A 2 23.05 9.09 6.35
N ALA A 3 23.70 9.38 7.48
CA ALA A 3 24.40 8.37 8.27
C ALA A 3 23.48 7.32 8.93
N SER A 4 22.22 7.66 9.25
CA SER A 4 21.25 6.75 9.89
C SER A 4 20.67 5.71 8.91
N MET A 5 20.56 6.08 7.63
CA MET A 5 20.21 5.15 6.55
C MET A 5 21.35 4.17 6.21
N ASP A 6 22.61 4.55 6.42
CA ASP A 6 23.75 3.66 6.16
C ASP A 6 23.97 2.63 7.28
N THR A 7 23.72 3.00 8.55
CA THR A 7 23.85 2.06 9.68
C THR A 7 22.77 0.98 9.66
N SER A 8 21.55 1.34 9.27
CA SER A 8 20.46 0.37 9.05
C SER A 8 20.71 -0.52 7.83
N ARG A 9 21.34 -0.01 6.76
CA ARG A 9 21.74 -0.81 5.59
C ARG A 9 22.79 -1.88 5.90
N ARG A 10 23.74 -1.62 6.82
CA ARG A 10 24.80 -2.58 7.18
C ARG A 10 24.33 -3.70 8.11
N ALA A 11 23.44 -3.41 9.05
CA ALA A 11 22.91 -4.43 9.98
C ALA A 11 22.01 -5.47 9.27
N ILE A 12 21.36 -5.10 8.16
CA ILE A 12 20.41 -5.95 7.44
C ILE A 12 21.10 -6.94 6.49
N HIS A 13 22.33 -6.64 6.05
CA HIS A 13 23.11 -7.51 5.17
C HIS A 13 23.53 -8.82 5.86
N ASP A 14 23.61 -8.83 7.20
CA ASP A 14 23.95 -10.00 8.03
C ASP A 14 22.74 -10.91 8.32
N PHE A 15 21.51 -10.43 8.08
CA PHE A 15 20.26 -11.18 8.28
C PHE A 15 19.67 -11.78 6.99
N GLY A 16 20.38 -11.69 5.86
CA GLY A 16 19.96 -12.32 4.60
C GLY A 16 18.67 -11.75 3.99
N VAL A 17 18.26 -10.55 4.39
CA VAL A 17 17.08 -9.86 3.84
C VAL A 17 17.52 -8.99 2.67
N THR A 18 17.24 -9.43 1.45
CA THR A 18 17.54 -8.66 0.23
C THR A 18 16.76 -7.34 0.20
N THR A 19 17.48 -6.24 0.06
CA THR A 19 17.10 -4.85 0.38
C THR A 19 16.10 -4.16 -0.58
N ASN A 20 15.44 -4.87 -1.48
CA ASN A 20 14.63 -4.22 -2.53
C ASN A 20 13.11 -4.24 -2.29
N GLN A 21 12.62 -4.88 -1.24
CA GLN A 21 11.18 -5.11 -1.06
C GLN A 21 10.54 -4.36 0.10
N HIS A 22 11.31 -3.92 1.10
CA HIS A 22 10.80 -3.03 2.15
C HIS A 22 10.55 -1.59 1.65
N ALA A 23 11.16 -1.21 0.52
CA ALA A 23 11.07 0.15 -0.04
C ALA A 23 9.74 0.45 -0.75
N THR A 24 8.86 -0.53 -0.94
CA THR A 24 7.67 -0.41 -1.79
C THR A 24 6.38 -0.11 -1.03
N ARG A 25 6.34 -0.17 0.31
CA ARG A 25 5.09 -0.09 1.11
C ARG A 25 5.06 1.09 2.09
N TYR A 26 5.68 2.20 1.71
CA TYR A 26 5.64 3.46 2.46
C TYR A 26 4.47 4.32 1.98
N LEU A 27 3.35 4.24 2.70
CA LEU A 27 2.12 4.94 2.33
C LEU A 27 2.19 6.45 2.62
N ASN A 28 3.12 6.91 3.46
CA ASN A 28 3.34 8.35 3.69
C ASN A 28 3.83 9.09 2.43
N TYR A 29 4.51 8.41 1.50
CA TYR A 29 4.89 8.98 0.21
C TYR A 29 3.72 8.93 -0.77
N ILE A 30 2.87 9.95 -0.73
CA ILE A 30 1.76 10.10 -1.67
C ILE A 30 2.24 10.43 -3.09
N LYS A 31 1.51 9.95 -4.09
CA LYS A 31 1.73 10.24 -5.50
C LYS A 31 0.41 10.53 -6.19
N TYR A 32 0.49 11.23 -7.30
CA TYR A 32 -0.67 11.46 -8.14
C TYR A 32 -1.13 10.16 -8.82
N GLY A 33 -2.44 9.98 -8.95
CA GLY A 33 -3.06 8.80 -9.56
C GLY A 33 -3.23 7.61 -8.61
N ALA A 34 -3.62 6.46 -9.19
CA ALA A 34 -3.85 5.21 -8.47
C ALA A 34 -2.52 4.51 -8.11
N ASP A 35 -1.77 5.09 -7.18
CA ASP A 35 -0.45 4.64 -6.75
C ASP A 35 -0.43 3.25 -6.08
N TRP A 36 -1.59 2.68 -5.77
CA TRP A 36 -1.69 1.36 -5.16
C TRP A 36 -1.44 0.19 -6.13
N GLY A 37 -1.67 0.39 -7.42
CA GLY A 37 -1.58 -0.68 -8.42
C GLY A 37 -1.23 -0.24 -9.83
N TYR A 38 -1.21 1.06 -10.14
CA TYR A 38 -0.96 1.56 -11.50
C TYR A 38 0.28 2.46 -11.58
N ILE A 39 1.01 2.32 -12.68
CA ILE A 39 2.11 3.20 -13.09
C ILE A 39 1.69 3.91 -14.37
N ASP A 40 1.80 5.24 -14.41
CA ASP A 40 1.87 5.95 -15.70
C ASP A 40 3.30 5.89 -16.26
N ASN A 41 3.38 5.74 -17.57
CA ASN A 41 4.58 5.59 -18.37
C ASN A 41 5.31 6.94 -18.60
N SER A 42 4.92 8.01 -17.90
CA SER A 42 5.56 9.33 -17.93
C SER A 42 6.42 9.60 -16.69
N ASN A 43 7.54 8.87 -16.61
CA ASN A 43 8.77 9.27 -15.92
C ASN A 43 8.72 9.58 -14.41
N MET A 44 9.24 8.61 -13.64
CA MET A 44 10.43 8.75 -12.78
C MET A 44 10.30 8.54 -11.26
N ARG A 45 9.31 7.79 -10.74
CA ARG A 45 9.42 7.17 -9.39
C ARG A 45 8.71 5.81 -9.32
N LEU A 46 9.46 4.72 -9.51
CA LEU A 46 9.10 3.28 -9.44
C LEU A 46 8.52 2.79 -8.08
N ARG A 47 7.53 3.47 -7.50
CA ARG A 47 6.91 3.05 -6.21
C ARG A 47 5.38 3.18 -6.26
N GLY A 48 4.74 2.48 -7.18
CA GLY A 48 3.29 2.51 -7.40
C GLY A 48 2.69 1.11 -7.54
N LEU A 49 3.20 0.14 -6.78
CA LEU A 49 2.92 -1.29 -6.95
C LEU A 49 2.67 -1.95 -5.58
N TYR A 50 1.86 -1.34 -4.72
CA TYR A 50 1.54 -1.94 -3.41
C TYR A 50 0.92 -3.33 -3.60
N TYR A 51 0.04 -3.45 -4.58
CA TYR A 51 -0.64 -4.69 -4.92
C TYR A 51 0.25 -5.70 -5.65
N GLU A 52 1.00 -5.24 -6.66
CA GLU A 52 1.80 -6.12 -7.53
C GLU A 52 3.17 -6.50 -6.94
N CYS A 53 3.55 -5.90 -5.80
CA CYS A 53 4.81 -6.21 -5.14
C CYS A 53 4.78 -7.61 -4.50
N ASP A 54 5.45 -8.55 -5.14
CA ASP A 54 5.66 -9.91 -4.63
C ASP A 54 6.80 -9.98 -3.58
N PRO A 55 6.50 -10.30 -2.30
CA PRO A 55 7.47 -10.42 -1.23
C PRO A 55 8.52 -11.54 -1.43
N THR A 56 8.29 -12.45 -2.40
CA THR A 56 9.18 -13.60 -2.68
C THR A 56 9.94 -13.46 -4.00
N ASN A 57 9.76 -12.35 -4.71
CA ASN A 57 10.42 -12.07 -5.99
C ASN A 57 11.85 -11.52 -5.80
N PHE A 58 12.70 -12.33 -5.19
CA PHE A 58 14.15 -12.12 -5.09
C PHE A 58 14.90 -13.39 -5.52
N GLN A 59 16.18 -13.22 -5.89
CA GLN A 59 17.04 -14.36 -6.21
C GLN A 59 17.41 -15.08 -4.90
N GLY A 60 16.90 -16.30 -4.74
CA GLY A 60 17.12 -17.12 -3.56
C GLY A 60 16.54 -18.51 -3.73
N THR A 61 17.06 -19.44 -2.94
CA THR A 61 16.55 -20.82 -2.86
C THR A 61 15.13 -20.84 -2.29
N ALA A 62 14.38 -21.93 -2.54
CA ALA A 62 13.05 -22.12 -1.96
C ALA A 62 13.07 -22.04 -0.41
N ALA A 63 14.13 -22.57 0.21
CA ALA A 63 14.33 -22.51 1.66
C ALA A 63 14.57 -21.07 2.17
N GLN A 64 15.21 -20.20 1.38
CA GLN A 64 15.37 -18.79 1.73
C GLN A 64 14.04 -18.02 1.58
N LYS A 65 13.29 -18.28 0.51
CA LYS A 65 11.97 -17.66 0.30
C LYS A 65 10.96 -18.06 1.37
N ALA A 66 11.03 -19.30 1.86
CA ALA A 66 10.20 -19.79 2.97
C ALA A 66 10.44 -19.08 4.32
N ARG A 67 11.52 -18.29 4.45
CA ARG A 67 11.79 -17.47 5.66
C ARG A 67 11.04 -16.14 5.65
N VAL A 68 10.41 -15.77 4.53
CA VAL A 68 9.59 -14.56 4.45
C VAL A 68 8.25 -14.85 5.10
N LEU A 69 8.04 -14.26 6.28
CA LEU A 69 6.80 -14.45 7.06
C LEU A 69 5.67 -13.51 6.64
N GLY A 70 6.00 -12.40 5.98
CA GLY A 70 5.02 -11.37 5.60
C GLY A 70 5.68 -10.03 5.33
N GLY A 71 4.92 -8.97 5.56
CA GLY A 71 5.37 -7.59 5.40
C GLY A 71 4.43 -6.60 6.08
N GLU A 72 4.78 -5.33 6.02
CA GLU A 72 4.05 -4.25 6.68
C GLU A 72 3.79 -3.10 5.71
N ALA A 73 2.69 -2.37 5.95
CA ALA A 73 2.44 -1.07 5.34
C ALA A 73 2.81 0.01 6.36
N ALA A 74 3.74 0.89 6.02
CA ALA A 74 4.21 1.92 6.93
C ALA A 74 3.54 3.26 6.63
N MET A 75 2.99 3.89 7.65
CA MET A 75 2.46 5.27 7.60
C MET A 75 3.21 6.12 8.62
N TRP A 76 4.23 6.83 8.16
CA TRP A 76 5.01 7.73 9.01
C TRP A 76 4.30 9.08 9.20
N GLY A 77 4.48 9.65 10.39
CA GLY A 77 3.71 10.80 10.89
C GLY A 77 4.22 12.18 10.47
N GLU A 78 5.25 12.30 9.61
CA GLU A 78 5.82 13.63 9.31
C GLU A 78 4.81 14.57 8.65
N PHE A 79 3.87 14.02 7.87
CA PHE A 79 2.81 14.76 7.19
C PHE A 79 1.43 14.14 7.42
N VAL A 80 1.29 13.31 8.46
CA VAL A 80 0.09 12.54 8.76
C VAL A 80 -0.34 12.78 10.20
N ASP A 81 -1.59 13.17 10.37
CA ASP A 81 -2.23 13.36 11.67
C ASP A 81 -3.70 12.91 11.60
N ALA A 82 -4.47 13.15 12.67
CA ALA A 82 -5.88 12.74 12.73
C ALA A 82 -6.76 13.34 11.62
N THR A 83 -6.35 14.45 11.00
CA THR A 83 -7.14 15.12 9.96
C THR A 83 -7.09 14.39 8.62
N ASN A 84 -6.02 13.64 8.36
CA ASN A 84 -5.77 13.04 7.05
C ASN A 84 -5.36 11.56 7.08
N LEU A 85 -5.20 10.96 8.27
CA LEU A 85 -4.75 9.57 8.43
C LEU A 85 -5.65 8.57 7.70
N ILE A 86 -6.95 8.59 7.97
CA ILE A 86 -7.89 7.60 7.44
C ILE A 86 -8.00 7.66 5.91
N PRO A 87 -8.28 8.82 5.28
CA PRO A 87 -8.38 8.87 3.82
C PRO A 87 -7.06 8.52 3.16
N ARG A 88 -5.91 8.94 3.71
CA ARG A 88 -4.60 8.60 3.15
C ARG A 88 -4.26 7.11 3.32
N LEU A 89 -4.69 6.47 4.40
CA LEU A 89 -4.38 5.08 4.67
C LEU A 89 -5.26 4.14 3.84
N TRP A 90 -6.55 4.43 3.76
CA TRP A 90 -7.56 3.54 3.18
C TRP A 90 -8.21 4.14 1.95
N PRO A 91 -8.29 3.40 0.82
CA PRO A 91 -8.11 1.94 0.71
C PRO A 91 -6.71 1.48 0.28
N ARG A 92 -5.70 2.35 0.17
CA ARG A 92 -4.36 1.97 -0.34
C ARG A 92 -3.70 0.86 0.48
N ALA A 93 -3.84 0.88 1.80
CA ALA A 93 -3.34 -0.19 2.68
C ALA A 93 -4.05 -1.54 2.43
N SER A 94 -5.28 -1.54 1.92
CA SER A 94 -6.00 -2.77 1.56
C SER A 94 -5.30 -3.54 0.45
N ALA A 95 -4.66 -2.83 -0.50
CA ALA A 95 -3.88 -3.47 -1.55
C ALA A 95 -2.69 -4.26 -0.97
N VAL A 96 -2.03 -3.69 0.04
CA VAL A 96 -0.94 -4.35 0.77
C VAL A 96 -1.46 -5.56 1.55
N ALA A 97 -2.62 -5.41 2.20
CA ALA A 97 -3.25 -6.46 2.99
C ALA A 97 -3.64 -7.67 2.12
N GLU A 98 -4.27 -7.43 0.97
CA GLU A 98 -4.65 -8.50 0.06
C GLU A 98 -3.41 -9.26 -0.46
N ARG A 99 -2.32 -8.56 -0.79
CA ARG A 99 -1.10 -9.20 -1.26
C ARG A 99 -0.40 -10.07 -0.22
N LEU A 100 -0.59 -9.78 1.07
CA LEU A 100 0.00 -10.56 2.17
C LEU A 100 -0.88 -11.73 2.61
N TRP A 101 -2.19 -11.65 2.36
CA TRP A 101 -3.15 -12.64 2.82
C TRP A 101 -3.52 -13.66 1.74
N SER A 102 -3.72 -13.19 0.51
CA SER A 102 -4.26 -13.98 -0.59
C SER A 102 -3.19 -14.79 -1.31
N ASP A 103 -3.63 -15.84 -2.01
CA ASP A 103 -2.74 -16.66 -2.84
C ASP A 103 -2.02 -15.78 -3.90
N PRO A 104 -0.67 -15.81 -3.95
CA PRO A 104 0.11 -15.07 -4.94
C PRO A 104 -0.29 -15.35 -6.39
N GLY A 105 -0.74 -16.57 -6.70
CA GLY A 105 -1.17 -17.00 -8.03
C GLY A 105 -2.51 -16.42 -8.46
N ALA A 106 -3.34 -15.97 -7.52
CA ALA A 106 -4.63 -15.32 -7.79
C ALA A 106 -4.57 -13.79 -7.70
N THR A 107 -3.48 -13.22 -7.16
CA THR A 107 -3.39 -11.79 -6.80
C THR A 107 -2.16 -11.10 -7.38
N PHE A 108 -2.05 -11.13 -8.71
CA PHE A 108 -0.90 -10.57 -9.46
C PHE A 108 -1.25 -9.39 -10.38
N SER A 109 -2.53 -9.11 -10.62
CA SER A 109 -2.98 -8.04 -11.53
C SER A 109 -3.81 -7.01 -10.78
N ALA A 110 -3.38 -5.75 -10.82
CA ALA A 110 -4.15 -4.63 -10.25
C ALA A 110 -5.49 -4.43 -10.97
N ASP A 111 -5.55 -4.64 -12.29
CA ASP A 111 -6.79 -4.57 -13.08
C ASP A 111 -7.86 -5.55 -12.59
N ALA A 112 -7.46 -6.79 -12.28
CA ALA A 112 -8.37 -7.79 -11.72
C ALA A 112 -8.78 -7.50 -10.27
N ALA A 113 -7.97 -6.71 -9.55
CA ALA A 113 -8.22 -6.32 -8.16
C ALA A 113 -9.16 -5.12 -8.05
N TRP A 114 -9.10 -4.21 -9.01
CA TRP A 114 -9.81 -2.93 -8.98
C TRP A 114 -11.31 -3.06 -8.63
N PRO A 115 -12.11 -3.93 -9.29
CA PRO A 115 -13.55 -4.02 -8.98
C PRO A 115 -13.81 -4.42 -7.53
N ARG A 116 -12.97 -5.28 -6.96
CA ARG A 116 -13.11 -5.76 -5.57
C ARG A 116 -12.62 -4.72 -4.57
N LEU A 117 -11.54 -4.00 -4.90
CA LEU A 117 -11.05 -2.90 -4.06
C LEU A 117 -12.06 -1.75 -4.00
N HIS A 118 -12.67 -1.41 -5.13
CA HIS A 118 -13.75 -0.43 -5.21
C HIS A 118 -14.94 -0.82 -4.32
N GLU A 119 -15.43 -2.06 -4.47
CA GLU A 119 -16.52 -2.58 -3.66
C GLU A 119 -16.18 -2.54 -2.15
N PHE A 120 -14.97 -2.93 -1.79
CA PHE A 120 -14.48 -2.89 -0.42
C PHE A 120 -14.42 -1.46 0.13
N ARG A 121 -14.00 -0.49 -0.69
CA ARG A 121 -14.01 0.94 -0.34
C ARG A 121 -15.44 1.42 -0.06
N CYS A 122 -16.41 1.10 -0.92
CA CYS A 122 -17.80 1.45 -0.67
C CYS A 122 -18.34 0.82 0.63
N ARG A 123 -17.96 -0.43 0.94
CA ARG A 123 -18.30 -1.07 2.22
C ARG A 123 -17.67 -0.35 3.41
N MET A 124 -16.44 0.14 3.31
CA MET A 124 -15.81 0.92 4.38
C MET A 124 -16.55 2.23 4.64
N MET A 125 -16.93 2.95 3.59
CA MET A 125 -17.72 4.18 3.74
C MET A 125 -19.08 3.92 4.37
N ASN A 126 -19.77 2.85 3.98
CA ASN A 126 -21.03 2.44 4.61
C ASN A 126 -20.87 2.06 6.09
N ARG A 127 -19.64 1.75 6.54
CA ARG A 127 -19.30 1.50 7.94
C ARG A 127 -18.86 2.77 8.68
N GLY A 128 -18.89 3.92 8.04
CA GLY A 128 -18.55 5.21 8.65
C GLY A 128 -17.06 5.58 8.59
N PHE A 129 -16.27 4.96 7.70
CA PHE A 129 -14.87 5.36 7.50
C PHE A 129 -14.72 6.32 6.32
N PRO A 130 -14.07 7.50 6.51
CA PRO A 130 -13.81 8.45 5.43
C PRO A 130 -12.64 7.98 4.55
N THR A 131 -12.90 7.05 3.65
CA THR A 131 -11.88 6.47 2.75
C THR A 131 -11.80 7.20 1.41
N GLU A 132 -10.59 7.41 0.91
CA GLU A 132 -10.37 8.04 -0.39
C GLU A 132 -10.86 7.15 -1.55
N PRO A 133 -11.18 7.72 -2.73
CA PRO A 133 -11.36 6.94 -3.95
C PRO A 133 -10.06 6.23 -4.34
N PRO A 134 -10.05 4.90 -4.60
CA PRO A 134 -8.85 4.18 -4.99
C PRO A 134 -8.32 4.55 -6.39
N ASN A 135 -9.22 4.91 -7.32
CA ASN A 135 -8.91 5.15 -8.73
C ASN A 135 -9.51 6.47 -9.23
N ASN A 136 -9.19 6.84 -10.48
CA ASN A 136 -9.87 7.85 -11.30
C ASN A 136 -11.42 7.67 -11.26
N PRO A 137 -12.22 8.62 -11.80
CA PRO A 137 -13.52 9.00 -11.22
C PRO A 137 -14.34 7.81 -10.73
N ASP A 138 -14.64 7.84 -9.43
CA ASP A 138 -15.27 6.74 -8.71
C ASP A 138 -16.54 7.20 -8.02
N TYR A 139 -17.50 6.30 -7.78
CA TYR A 139 -18.75 6.61 -7.08
C TYR A 139 -19.20 5.45 -6.20
N CYS A 140 -19.79 5.73 -5.04
CA CYS A 140 -20.45 4.71 -4.23
C CYS A 140 -21.92 5.08 -4.02
N PRO A 141 -22.83 4.08 -3.89
CA PRO A 141 -24.24 4.36 -3.62
C PRO A 141 -24.48 5.15 -2.31
N PHE A 142 -23.61 4.96 -1.32
CA PHE A 142 -23.58 5.73 -0.09
C PHE A 142 -22.27 6.53 -0.05
N GLU A 143 -22.39 7.86 -0.12
CA GLU A 143 -21.24 8.76 -0.05
C GLU A 143 -20.92 9.17 1.39
N TRP A 144 -19.68 9.63 1.59
CA TRP A 144 -19.26 10.17 2.87
C TRP A 144 -20.01 11.48 3.18
N ASN A 145 -20.84 11.45 4.22
CA ASN A 145 -21.51 12.63 4.75
C ASN A 145 -20.95 12.95 6.15
N PRO A 146 -20.10 13.97 6.31
CA PRO A 146 -19.62 14.37 7.62
C PRO A 146 -20.77 14.89 8.48
N ASN A 147 -20.90 14.36 9.70
CA ASN A 147 -21.85 14.88 10.68
C ASN A 147 -21.34 16.23 11.19
N TYR A 148 -21.85 17.33 10.62
CA TYR A 148 -21.69 18.64 11.23
C TYR A 148 -22.64 18.74 12.42
N THR A 149 -22.13 18.53 13.63
CA THR A 149 -22.81 19.06 14.82
C THR A 149 -22.59 20.57 14.77
N GLU A 150 -23.68 21.34 14.65
CA GLU A 150 -23.62 22.79 14.84
C GLU A 150 -22.93 23.08 16.18
N LEU A 151 -21.86 23.89 16.13
CA LEU A 151 -21.05 24.26 17.27
C LEU A 151 -21.80 25.23 18.19
#